data_AF-A0A7Y1TQI9-F1
#
_entry.id   AF-A0A7Y1TQI9-F1
#
_cell.length_a   1.000
_cell.length_b   1.000
_cell.length_c   1.000
_cell.angle_alpha   90.00
_cell.angle_beta   90.00
_cell.angle_gamma   90.00
#
_symmetry.space_group_name_H-M   'P 1'
#
loop_
_entity.id
_entity.type
_entity.pdbx_description
1 polymer ?
#
loop_
_entity_poly.entity_id
_entity_poly.type
_entity_poly.pdbx_seq_one_letter_code
_entity_poly.pdbx_strand_id
1 'polypeptide(L)'
;AEVREGVIQTILHVARKFPIIRFDAAMTLAKRHIRRLWFPAPGEGGAIPSRSLHGLTEAEFEAAIPEEFWREVVDRVAAEVPDTLLLAEAFWMMEGYFVRTLGMHRVYNSAFMHMMSQETNAEYRELMRNVLEFDPEILKRFVNFMNNPDEETAIAQFGKDGKYFGVATVMATMPGLPMFGHGQVEGYSEKYGMEFRRPRWDEHPDGWLVDRHRREIFPLLHRRWQFAEVANFLLYDLVAPEGHVNGDVYAYSNNVDGAASLVLFNNRWGDAVGRIHWSLEYRDKGAGKMNSRTLADGLGIGEGEWVVFREHVSGLEHIRPTSDFTDGLDLRLGAFEYRVYLDFRQVSGPQYAEVARRLEGNGTPSVDGEIEALRLEPARNAVADVVAAAIEGDDLDGPVQALVSVGSELGLEIEVSAADLEKALTNLVEIPDVEPLLPEAWRRGVAAAAVLLGGVEPAVAEVGAGWAFERVSEQPPSPALLQVAMRPFDERPEGASRLPTVGQSAKLLLGSWSEDWVVRSLVGVNEHDGVEWFDRDAYHQLVTAMLVTGSLRSTSKRARDRLVRFITVLAGAPDDTDYRWDRLTG
;
A
#
# COMPACT_ATOMS: atom_id res chain seq x y z
N ALA A 1 -23.38 -19.54 -46.95
CA ALA A 1 -23.65 -20.67 -46.04
C ALA A 1 -22.37 -21.46 -45.75
N GLU A 2 -21.73 -22.08 -46.75
CA GLU A 2 -20.53 -22.94 -46.54
C GLU A 2 -19.37 -22.24 -45.79
N VAL A 3 -19.01 -21.02 -46.20
CA VAL A 3 -17.95 -20.23 -45.53
C VAL A 3 -18.31 -19.98 -44.06
N ARG A 4 -19.57 -19.64 -43.77
CA ARG A 4 -20.05 -19.37 -42.40
C ARG A 4 -19.87 -20.60 -41.51
N GLU A 5 -20.35 -21.76 -41.95
CA GLU A 5 -20.20 -23.02 -41.21
C GLU A 5 -18.73 -23.42 -41.07
N GLY A 6 -17.92 -23.25 -42.12
CA GLY A 6 -16.48 -23.52 -42.05
C GLY A 6 -15.75 -22.68 -41.01
N VAL A 7 -16.10 -21.39 -40.89
CA VAL A 7 -15.55 -20.51 -39.83
C VAL A 7 -16.03 -20.96 -38.45
N ILE A 8 -17.31 -21.27 -38.27
CA ILE A 8 -17.84 -21.75 -36.98
C ILE A 8 -17.14 -23.05 -36.55
N GLN A 9 -16.99 -24.02 -37.44
CA GLN A 9 -16.28 -25.27 -37.15
C GLN A 9 -14.81 -25.04 -36.78
N THR A 10 -14.17 -24.05 -37.41
CA THR A 10 -12.80 -23.64 -37.04
C THR A 10 -12.76 -23.06 -35.63
N ILE A 11 -13.71 -22.18 -35.29
CA ILE A 11 -13.84 -21.62 -33.94
C ILE A 11 -14.04 -22.75 -32.91
N LEU A 12 -14.96 -23.68 -33.17
CA LEU A 12 -15.22 -24.83 -32.28
C LEU A 12 -14.00 -25.74 -32.17
N HIS A 13 -13.26 -25.95 -33.25
CA HIS A 13 -12.00 -26.71 -33.22
C HIS A 13 -10.95 -26.05 -32.33
N VAL A 14 -10.80 -24.73 -32.40
CA VAL A 14 -9.88 -23.96 -31.54
C VAL A 14 -10.36 -24.01 -30.08
N ALA A 15 -11.66 -23.85 -29.84
CA ALA A 15 -12.27 -23.88 -28.50
C ALA A 15 -12.03 -25.19 -27.76
N ARG A 16 -12.03 -26.33 -28.48
CA ARG A 16 -11.68 -27.65 -27.92
C ARG A 16 -10.22 -27.76 -27.46
N LYS A 17 -9.35 -26.84 -27.88
CA LYS A 17 -7.92 -26.80 -27.54
C LYS A 17 -7.57 -25.69 -26.56
N PHE A 18 -8.25 -24.54 -26.67
CA PHE A 18 -8.01 -23.34 -25.90
C PHE A 18 -9.34 -22.81 -25.34
N PRO A 19 -9.52 -22.80 -24.01
CA PRO A 19 -10.79 -22.41 -23.39
C PRO A 19 -11.04 -20.89 -23.39
N ILE A 20 -10.11 -20.10 -23.94
CA ILE A 20 -10.26 -18.65 -24.07
C ILE A 20 -9.89 -18.27 -25.51
N ILE A 21 -10.80 -17.58 -26.19
CA ILE A 21 -10.58 -17.09 -27.56
C ILE A 21 -10.86 -15.60 -27.62
N ARG A 22 -9.86 -14.83 -28.06
CA ARG A 22 -10.00 -13.42 -28.43
C ARG A 22 -10.18 -13.32 -29.95
N PHE A 23 -11.27 -12.71 -30.38
CA PHE A 23 -11.56 -12.44 -31.79
C PHE A 23 -11.13 -11.03 -32.14
N ASP A 24 -10.21 -10.95 -33.10
CA ASP A 24 -9.77 -9.71 -33.74
C ASP A 24 -10.88 -9.11 -34.59
N ALA A 25 -11.04 -7.78 -34.53
CA ALA A 25 -11.98 -7.00 -35.33
C ALA A 25 -13.36 -7.68 -35.48
N ALA A 26 -13.91 -8.19 -34.38
CA ALA A 26 -15.12 -9.02 -34.38
C ALA A 26 -16.33 -8.27 -34.97
N MET A 27 -16.36 -6.94 -34.82
CA MET A 27 -17.41 -6.08 -35.36
C MET A 27 -17.58 -6.22 -36.89
N THR A 28 -16.56 -6.62 -37.63
CA THR A 28 -16.60 -6.78 -39.10
C THR A 28 -17.55 -7.89 -39.56
N LEU A 29 -17.81 -8.90 -38.72
CA LEU A 29 -18.71 -10.01 -39.00
C LEU A 29 -20.13 -9.80 -38.42
N ALA A 30 -20.40 -8.67 -37.78
CA ALA A 30 -21.77 -8.29 -37.42
C ALA A 30 -22.56 -7.99 -38.70
N LYS A 31 -23.82 -8.42 -38.78
CA LYS A 31 -24.66 -8.28 -39.99
C LYS A 31 -24.74 -6.84 -40.50
N ARG A 32 -24.88 -5.86 -39.60
CA ARG A 32 -24.86 -4.42 -39.95
C ARG A 32 -23.58 -4.01 -40.68
N HIS A 33 -22.43 -4.53 -40.26
CA HIS A 33 -21.14 -4.23 -40.89
C HIS A 33 -20.93 -5.00 -42.18
N ILE A 34 -21.41 -6.24 -42.26
CA ILE A 34 -21.42 -6.99 -43.52
C ILE A 34 -22.23 -6.20 -44.56
N ARG A 35 -23.41 -5.69 -44.21
CA ARG A 35 -24.21 -4.81 -45.08
C ARG A 35 -23.43 -3.57 -45.48
N ARG A 36 -22.91 -2.81 -44.51
CA ARG A 36 -22.17 -1.56 -44.77
C ARG A 36 -20.95 -1.75 -45.68
N LEU A 37 -20.18 -2.81 -45.46
CA LEU A 37 -18.88 -3.02 -46.09
C LEU A 37 -18.95 -3.81 -47.39
N TRP A 38 -19.85 -4.80 -47.50
CA TRP A 38 -19.85 -5.75 -48.61
C TRP A 38 -21.08 -5.62 -49.50
N PHE A 39 -22.25 -5.30 -48.94
CA PHE A 39 -23.53 -5.25 -49.65
C PHE A 39 -24.32 -3.97 -49.30
N PRO A 40 -23.79 -2.78 -49.62
CA PRO A 40 -24.45 -1.51 -49.27
C PRO A 40 -25.79 -1.37 -49.99
N ALA A 41 -26.70 -0.54 -49.49
CA ALA A 41 -27.96 -0.33 -50.19
C ALA A 41 -27.72 0.35 -51.55
N PRO A 42 -28.49 0.00 -52.61
CA PRO A 42 -28.37 0.65 -53.90
C PRO A 42 -28.52 2.17 -53.80
N GLY A 43 -27.54 2.92 -54.32
CA GLY A 43 -27.56 4.39 -54.32
C GLY A 43 -26.84 5.06 -53.13
N GLU A 44 -26.44 4.33 -52.09
CA GLU A 44 -25.76 4.91 -50.91
C GLU A 44 -24.24 5.08 -51.07
N GLY A 45 -23.66 4.65 -52.20
CA GLY A 45 -22.22 4.79 -52.48
C GLY A 45 -21.29 3.88 -51.67
N GLY A 46 -21.76 3.35 -50.52
CA GLY A 46 -21.07 2.38 -49.68
C GLY A 46 -19.76 2.91 -49.04
N ALA A 47 -19.18 2.14 -48.12
CA ALA A 47 -17.86 2.48 -47.56
C ALA A 47 -16.70 2.14 -48.51
N ILE A 48 -16.91 1.22 -49.45
CA ILE A 48 -15.91 0.74 -50.41
C ILE A 48 -16.50 0.90 -51.82
N PRO A 49 -15.97 1.79 -52.67
CA PRO A 49 -16.59 2.12 -53.96
C PRO A 49 -16.87 0.92 -54.88
N SER A 50 -15.98 -0.08 -54.88
CA SER A 50 -16.15 -1.30 -55.69
C SER A 50 -17.30 -2.18 -55.23
N ARG A 51 -17.78 -2.04 -53.99
CA ARG A 51 -18.85 -2.86 -53.41
C ARG A 51 -20.24 -2.36 -53.76
N SER A 52 -20.36 -1.10 -54.18
CA SER A 52 -21.63 -0.48 -54.58
C SER A 52 -22.23 -1.10 -55.84
N LEU A 53 -21.43 -1.81 -56.64
CA LEU A 53 -21.88 -2.63 -57.77
C LEU A 53 -22.61 -3.92 -57.34
N HIS A 54 -22.46 -4.32 -56.07
CA HIS A 54 -23.04 -5.52 -55.48
C HIS A 54 -24.07 -5.18 -54.40
N GLY A 55 -24.67 -3.99 -54.46
CA GLY A 55 -25.61 -3.55 -53.46
C GLY A 55 -26.88 -4.40 -53.41
N LEU A 56 -27.39 -4.64 -52.20
CA LEU A 56 -28.63 -5.38 -51.95
C LEU A 56 -29.66 -4.47 -51.29
N THR A 57 -30.92 -4.62 -51.68
CA THR A 57 -32.01 -4.01 -50.91
C THR A 57 -32.07 -4.65 -49.52
N GLU A 58 -32.75 -3.98 -48.59
CA GLU A 58 -32.91 -4.51 -47.23
C GLU A 58 -33.55 -5.90 -47.22
N ALA A 59 -34.65 -6.09 -47.96
CA ALA A 59 -35.34 -7.38 -48.02
C ALA A 59 -34.45 -8.50 -48.60
N GLU A 60 -33.67 -8.21 -49.65
CA GLU A 60 -32.74 -9.18 -50.24
C GLU A 60 -31.60 -9.54 -49.28
N PHE A 61 -31.05 -8.54 -48.59
CA PHE A 61 -29.99 -8.74 -47.63
C PHE A 61 -30.46 -9.55 -46.41
N GLU A 62 -31.63 -9.23 -45.86
CA GLU A 62 -32.24 -9.98 -44.75
C GLU A 62 -32.55 -11.43 -45.14
N ALA A 63 -32.99 -11.68 -46.38
CA ALA A 63 -33.20 -13.03 -46.89
C ALA A 63 -31.87 -13.80 -47.07
N ALA A 64 -30.80 -13.12 -47.49
CA ALA A 64 -29.49 -13.72 -47.72
C ALA A 64 -28.71 -14.01 -46.42
N ILE A 65 -28.88 -13.16 -45.40
CA ILE A 65 -28.20 -13.26 -44.10
C ILE A 65 -29.26 -13.14 -43.00
N PRO A 66 -30.09 -14.17 -42.77
CA PRO A 66 -31.19 -14.08 -41.80
C PRO A 66 -30.67 -13.94 -40.36
N GLU A 67 -29.63 -14.69 -40.01
CA GLU A 67 -29.13 -14.80 -38.64
C GLU A 67 -27.81 -14.05 -38.39
N GLU A 68 -27.68 -13.48 -37.20
CA GLU A 68 -26.43 -12.88 -36.73
C GLU A 68 -25.33 -13.94 -36.57
N PHE A 69 -24.13 -13.66 -37.09
CA PHE A 69 -23.01 -14.60 -37.05
C PHE A 69 -22.59 -14.93 -35.62
N TRP A 70 -22.33 -13.91 -34.82
CA TRP A 70 -21.85 -14.07 -33.46
C TRP A 70 -22.88 -14.68 -32.52
N ARG A 71 -24.17 -14.43 -32.77
CA ARG A 71 -25.25 -15.06 -32.00
C ARG A 71 -25.19 -16.58 -32.16
N GLU A 72 -25.09 -17.05 -33.40
CA GLU A 72 -24.94 -18.48 -33.70
C GLU A 72 -23.65 -19.06 -33.10
N VAL A 73 -22.52 -18.36 -33.23
CA VAL A 73 -21.24 -18.80 -32.62
C VAL A 73 -21.40 -19.01 -31.11
N VAL A 74 -21.98 -18.04 -30.40
CA VAL A 74 -22.16 -18.14 -28.94
C VAL A 74 -23.09 -19.30 -28.58
N ASP A 75 -24.20 -19.49 -29.32
CA ASP A 75 -25.14 -20.60 -29.06
C ASP A 75 -24.49 -21.97 -29.30
N ARG A 76 -23.72 -22.10 -30.39
CA ARG A 76 -22.98 -23.32 -30.72
C ARG A 76 -21.88 -23.60 -29.69
N VAL A 77 -21.15 -22.58 -29.25
CA VAL A 77 -20.14 -22.70 -28.19
C VAL A 77 -20.77 -23.16 -26.88
N ALA A 78 -21.89 -22.56 -26.48
CA ALA A 78 -22.60 -22.97 -25.27
C ALA A 78 -23.11 -24.43 -25.33
N ALA A 79 -23.53 -24.89 -26.52
CA ALA A 79 -24.03 -26.25 -26.72
C ALA A 79 -22.92 -27.31 -26.84
N GLU A 80 -21.81 -26.99 -27.52
CA GLU A 80 -20.80 -27.98 -27.90
C GLU A 80 -19.52 -27.93 -27.07
N VAL A 81 -19.15 -26.75 -26.55
CA VAL A 81 -17.89 -26.49 -25.82
C VAL A 81 -18.13 -25.46 -24.69
N PRO A 82 -19.01 -25.76 -23.72
CA PRO A 82 -19.56 -24.79 -22.76
C PRO A 82 -18.51 -24.11 -21.87
N ASP A 83 -17.33 -24.72 -21.66
CA ASP A 83 -16.25 -24.16 -20.85
C ASP A 83 -15.41 -23.10 -21.59
N THR A 84 -15.85 -22.65 -22.77
CA THR A 84 -15.12 -21.67 -23.60
C THR A 84 -15.56 -20.24 -23.29
N LEU A 85 -14.60 -19.39 -22.92
CA LEU A 85 -14.77 -17.94 -22.84
C LEU A 85 -14.45 -17.29 -24.19
N LEU A 86 -15.38 -16.45 -24.64
CA LEU A 86 -15.28 -15.72 -25.92
C LEU A 86 -15.13 -14.24 -25.64
N LEU A 87 -14.09 -13.64 -26.22
CA LEU A 87 -13.77 -12.24 -26.04
C LEU A 87 -13.74 -11.56 -27.41
N ALA A 88 -14.54 -10.51 -27.58
CA ALA A 88 -14.60 -9.76 -28.82
C ALA A 88 -13.82 -8.45 -28.70
N GLU A 89 -12.90 -8.21 -29.64
CA GLU A 89 -12.51 -6.86 -29.97
C GLU A 89 -13.60 -6.26 -30.87
N ALA A 90 -14.39 -5.33 -30.33
CA ALA A 90 -15.37 -4.58 -31.07
C ALA A 90 -15.20 -3.08 -30.76
N PHE A 91 -15.16 -2.27 -31.81
CA PHE A 91 -15.09 -0.81 -31.74
C PHE A 91 -16.37 -0.20 -32.30
N TRP A 92 -16.44 1.13 -32.29
CA TRP A 92 -17.52 1.94 -32.89
C TRP A 92 -18.85 1.89 -32.14
N MET A 93 -18.81 1.95 -30.80
CA MET A 93 -20.00 1.98 -29.93
C MET A 93 -20.88 0.72 -30.05
N MET A 94 -20.27 -0.41 -30.41
CA MET A 94 -20.94 -1.71 -30.55
C MET A 94 -20.81 -2.61 -29.32
N GLU A 95 -20.07 -2.19 -28.30
CA GLU A 95 -19.79 -2.97 -27.10
C GLU A 95 -21.08 -3.46 -26.45
N GLY A 96 -22.05 -2.55 -26.29
CA GLY A 96 -23.38 -2.87 -25.77
C GLY A 96 -24.14 -3.86 -26.66
N TYR A 97 -24.00 -3.77 -27.99
CA TYR A 97 -24.66 -4.69 -28.93
C TYR A 97 -24.07 -6.11 -28.84
N PHE A 98 -22.74 -6.23 -28.76
CA PHE A 98 -22.05 -7.51 -28.60
C PHE A 98 -22.43 -8.22 -27.30
N VAL A 99 -22.51 -7.47 -26.20
CA VAL A 99 -22.85 -8.05 -24.90
C VAL A 99 -24.34 -8.36 -24.80
N ARG A 100 -25.21 -7.40 -25.13
CA ARG A 100 -26.65 -7.50 -24.88
C ARG A 100 -27.38 -8.34 -25.92
N THR A 101 -27.06 -8.16 -27.18
CA THR A 101 -27.81 -8.77 -28.29
C THR A 101 -27.13 -10.04 -28.77
N LEU A 102 -25.81 -10.02 -28.97
CA LEU A 102 -25.08 -11.17 -29.51
C LEU A 102 -24.70 -12.20 -28.45
N GLY A 103 -24.70 -11.81 -27.17
CA GLY A 103 -24.42 -12.71 -26.05
C GLY A 103 -22.93 -12.97 -25.81
N MET A 104 -22.04 -12.14 -26.35
CA MET A 104 -20.59 -12.29 -26.16
C MET A 104 -20.24 -12.25 -24.66
N HIS A 105 -19.31 -13.12 -24.23
CA HIS A 105 -18.93 -13.24 -22.82
C HIS A 105 -18.12 -12.04 -22.32
N ARG A 106 -17.21 -11.53 -23.16
CA ARG A 106 -16.38 -10.36 -22.90
C ARG A 106 -16.23 -9.48 -24.15
N VAL A 107 -16.15 -8.17 -23.98
CA VAL A 107 -15.91 -7.21 -25.08
C VAL A 107 -14.91 -6.14 -24.66
N TYR A 108 -14.02 -5.76 -25.56
CA TYR A 108 -13.13 -4.61 -25.36
C TYR A 108 -13.94 -3.34 -25.10
N ASN A 109 -13.50 -2.55 -24.12
CA ASN A 109 -14.09 -1.26 -23.77
C ASN A 109 -13.15 -0.13 -24.19
N SER A 110 -13.15 0.19 -25.49
CA SER A 110 -12.36 1.31 -26.01
C SER A 110 -12.79 2.67 -25.45
N ALA A 111 -14.06 2.80 -25.04
CA ALA A 111 -14.55 4.01 -24.39
C ALA A 111 -13.80 4.29 -23.09
N PHE A 112 -13.48 3.27 -22.29
CA PHE A 112 -12.64 3.44 -21.10
C PHE A 112 -11.29 4.07 -21.44
N MET A 113 -10.55 3.50 -22.40
CA MET A 113 -9.23 4.00 -22.78
C MET A 113 -9.28 5.45 -23.29
N HIS A 114 -10.10 5.70 -24.32
CA HIS A 114 -10.14 7.01 -24.96
C HIS A 114 -10.70 8.10 -24.03
N MET A 115 -11.80 7.84 -23.32
CA MET A 115 -12.44 8.85 -22.48
C MET A 115 -11.61 9.16 -21.24
N MET A 116 -10.94 8.15 -20.66
CA MET A 116 -9.99 8.39 -19.56
C MET A 116 -8.77 9.20 -20.02
N SER A 117 -8.23 8.90 -21.20
CA SER A 117 -7.07 9.64 -21.74
C SER A 117 -7.45 11.08 -22.10
N GLN A 118 -8.59 11.29 -22.74
CA GLN A 118 -9.04 12.61 -23.22
C GLN A 118 -9.76 13.43 -22.15
N GLU A 119 -9.95 12.89 -20.94
CA GLU A 119 -10.70 13.52 -19.84
C GLU A 119 -12.15 13.87 -20.23
N THR A 120 -12.76 13.09 -21.12
CA THR A 120 -14.20 13.21 -21.43
C THR A 120 -15.04 12.49 -20.36
N ASN A 121 -14.78 12.83 -19.10
CA ASN A 121 -15.28 12.11 -17.93
C ASN A 121 -16.81 12.08 -17.85
N ALA A 122 -17.47 13.17 -18.27
CA ALA A 122 -18.92 13.25 -18.33
C ALA A 122 -19.52 12.18 -19.26
N GLU A 123 -18.88 11.89 -20.40
CA GLU A 123 -19.34 10.89 -21.36
C GLU A 123 -19.18 9.47 -20.80
N TYR A 124 -18.03 9.18 -20.20
CA TYR A 124 -17.79 7.85 -19.60
C TYR A 124 -18.69 7.61 -18.39
N ARG A 125 -18.91 8.63 -17.55
CA ARG A 125 -19.86 8.59 -16.44
C ARG A 125 -21.29 8.31 -16.93
N GLU A 126 -21.71 8.97 -18.00
CA GLU A 126 -23.04 8.75 -18.58
C GLU A 126 -23.17 7.34 -19.17
N LEU A 127 -22.13 6.82 -19.83
CA LEU A 127 -22.08 5.43 -20.27
C LEU A 127 -22.28 4.47 -19.09
N MET A 128 -21.54 4.68 -17.99
CA MET A 128 -21.62 3.87 -16.78
C MET A 128 -23.01 3.93 -16.14
N ARG A 129 -23.61 5.12 -16.03
CA ARG A 129 -25.00 5.31 -15.56
C ARG A 129 -25.97 4.49 -16.40
N ASN A 130 -25.94 4.65 -17.72
CA ASN A 130 -26.82 3.93 -18.63
C ASN A 130 -26.68 2.41 -18.51
N VAL A 131 -25.46 1.92 -18.28
CA VAL A 131 -25.23 0.49 -18.02
C VAL A 131 -25.86 0.04 -16.71
N LEU A 132 -25.67 0.78 -15.61
CA LEU A 132 -26.21 0.45 -14.29
C LEU A 132 -27.76 0.48 -14.27
N GLU A 133 -28.38 1.45 -14.94
CA GLU A 133 -29.83 1.59 -15.04
C GLU A 133 -30.48 0.50 -15.94
N PHE A 134 -29.72 0.01 -16.92
CA PHE A 134 -30.17 -1.06 -17.81
C PHE A 134 -29.93 -2.44 -17.22
N ASP A 135 -28.68 -2.80 -16.96
CA ASP A 135 -28.26 -4.09 -16.41
C ASP A 135 -26.80 -4.01 -15.88
N PRO A 136 -26.60 -3.94 -14.55
CA PRO A 136 -25.27 -3.90 -13.95
C PRO A 136 -24.34 -5.08 -14.34
N GLU A 137 -24.89 -6.25 -14.69
CA GLU A 137 -24.11 -7.43 -15.09
C GLU A 137 -23.27 -7.20 -16.34
N ILE A 138 -23.61 -6.19 -17.15
CA ILE A 138 -22.84 -5.80 -18.33
C ILE A 138 -21.45 -5.30 -17.95
N LEU A 139 -21.28 -4.64 -16.80
CA LEU A 139 -19.96 -4.15 -16.37
C LEU A 139 -18.93 -5.27 -16.28
N LYS A 140 -19.35 -6.44 -15.77
CA LYS A 140 -18.48 -7.63 -15.70
C LYS A 140 -18.02 -8.11 -17.08
N ARG A 141 -18.71 -7.72 -18.15
CA ARG A 141 -18.39 -8.14 -19.51
C ARG A 141 -17.39 -7.22 -20.20
N PHE A 142 -17.11 -6.04 -19.66
CA PHE A 142 -16.12 -5.15 -20.23
C PHE A 142 -14.70 -5.61 -19.93
N VAL A 143 -13.85 -5.45 -20.94
CA VAL A 143 -12.40 -5.61 -20.84
C VAL A 143 -11.83 -4.21 -20.90
N ASN A 144 -11.40 -3.70 -19.76
CA ASN A 144 -10.84 -2.35 -19.64
C ASN A 144 -9.32 -2.44 -19.83
N PHE A 145 -8.77 -1.55 -20.66
CA PHE A 145 -7.35 -1.49 -20.98
C PHE A 145 -6.92 -0.03 -21.15
N MET A 146 -5.63 0.23 -20.89
CA MET A 146 -5.02 1.55 -21.14
C MET A 146 -4.34 1.62 -22.51
N ASN A 147 -3.94 0.48 -23.06
CA ASN A 147 -3.43 0.39 -24.41
C ASN A 147 -3.60 -1.02 -24.95
N ASN A 148 -3.46 -1.14 -26.27
CA ASN A 148 -3.32 -2.39 -26.99
C ASN A 148 -2.28 -2.17 -28.12
N PRO A 149 -1.93 -3.17 -28.94
CA PRO A 149 -0.95 -3.01 -30.02
C PRO A 149 -1.33 -1.99 -31.11
N ASP A 150 -2.62 -1.75 -31.34
CA ASP A 150 -3.11 -0.82 -32.38
C ASP A 150 -3.17 0.64 -31.88
N GLU A 151 -3.16 0.85 -30.57
CA GLU A 151 -3.28 2.13 -29.90
C GLU A 151 -1.91 2.68 -29.43
N GLU A 152 -1.87 3.96 -29.09
CA GLU A 152 -0.67 4.56 -28.48
C GLU A 152 -0.31 3.85 -27.16
N THR A 153 0.97 3.87 -26.79
CA THR A 153 1.41 3.25 -25.54
C THR A 153 0.76 3.92 -24.32
N ALA A 154 0.59 3.18 -23.22
CA ALA A 154 -0.05 3.73 -22.03
C ALA A 154 0.69 4.99 -21.51
N ILE A 155 2.01 5.02 -21.60
CA ILE A 155 2.78 6.20 -21.19
C ILE A 155 2.60 7.39 -22.13
N ALA A 156 2.42 7.17 -23.43
CA ALA A 156 2.13 8.24 -24.39
C ALA A 156 0.73 8.84 -24.16
N GLN A 157 -0.23 8.01 -23.76
CA GLN A 157 -1.62 8.41 -23.52
C GLN A 157 -1.87 9.05 -22.15
N PHE A 158 -1.18 8.58 -21.10
CA PHE A 158 -1.49 8.93 -19.70
C PHE A 158 -0.30 9.55 -18.95
N GLY A 159 0.87 9.65 -19.58
CA GLY A 159 2.10 10.02 -18.90
C GLY A 159 2.59 8.91 -17.98
N LYS A 160 3.40 9.28 -16.99
CA LYS A 160 3.99 8.33 -16.04
C LYS A 160 3.48 8.47 -14.61
N ASP A 161 2.70 9.51 -14.32
CA ASP A 161 2.45 9.93 -12.94
C ASP A 161 0.99 9.71 -12.49
N GLY A 162 0.43 10.59 -11.65
CA GLY A 162 -0.91 10.46 -11.06
C GLY A 162 -2.00 10.01 -12.03
N LYS A 163 -2.07 10.56 -13.25
CA LYS A 163 -3.10 10.18 -14.24
C LYS A 163 -2.97 8.71 -14.65
N TYR A 164 -1.75 8.27 -14.96
CA TYR A 164 -1.48 6.88 -15.32
C TYR A 164 -1.92 5.92 -14.20
N PHE A 165 -1.49 6.17 -12.97
CA PHE A 165 -1.78 5.27 -11.85
C PHE A 165 -3.23 5.35 -11.38
N GLY A 166 -3.87 6.51 -11.50
CA GLY A 166 -5.30 6.65 -11.24
C GLY A 166 -6.14 5.85 -12.22
N VAL A 167 -5.84 5.91 -13.53
CA VAL A 167 -6.53 5.09 -14.54
C VAL A 167 -6.23 3.60 -14.36
N ALA A 168 -4.99 3.23 -14.06
CA ALA A 168 -4.62 1.84 -13.76
C ALA A 168 -5.34 1.31 -12.51
N THR A 169 -5.52 2.16 -11.50
CA THR A 169 -6.31 1.85 -10.29
C THR A 169 -7.75 1.57 -10.68
N VAL A 170 -8.41 2.47 -11.42
CA VAL A 170 -9.79 2.25 -11.88
C VAL A 170 -9.90 0.99 -12.74
N MET A 171 -8.94 0.73 -13.62
CA MET A 171 -8.90 -0.49 -14.42
C MET A 171 -8.85 -1.75 -13.54
N ALA A 172 -8.05 -1.74 -12.48
CA ALA A 172 -7.89 -2.86 -11.55
C ALA A 172 -9.09 -3.06 -10.61
N THR A 173 -9.79 -1.98 -10.23
CA THR A 173 -10.83 -2.01 -9.18
C THR A 173 -12.26 -1.86 -9.69
N MET A 174 -12.48 -1.63 -11.00
CA MET A 174 -13.80 -1.70 -11.61
C MET A 174 -14.23 -3.14 -11.88
N PRO A 175 -15.53 -3.51 -11.82
CA PRO A 175 -16.01 -4.80 -12.31
C PRO A 175 -15.65 -5.02 -13.79
N GLY A 176 -15.31 -6.25 -14.17
CA GLY A 176 -14.86 -6.60 -15.53
C GLY A 176 -13.49 -7.25 -15.58
N LEU A 177 -12.84 -7.22 -16.74
CA LEU A 177 -11.51 -7.78 -16.93
C LEU A 177 -10.48 -6.65 -17.15
N PRO A 178 -9.54 -6.41 -16.22
CA PRO A 178 -8.39 -5.56 -16.53
C PRO A 178 -7.46 -6.27 -17.51
N MET A 179 -7.01 -5.56 -18.54
CA MET A 179 -6.03 -6.04 -19.50
C MET A 179 -4.87 -5.06 -19.59
N PHE A 180 -3.66 -5.56 -19.28
CA PHE A 180 -2.42 -4.80 -19.40
C PHE A 180 -1.78 -5.06 -20.77
N GLY A 181 -1.41 -3.98 -21.46
CA GLY A 181 -0.70 -4.07 -22.73
C GLY A 181 0.77 -4.48 -22.54
N HIS A 182 1.39 -4.95 -23.62
CA HIS A 182 2.83 -5.20 -23.63
C HIS A 182 3.61 -3.92 -23.28
N GLY A 183 4.62 -4.04 -22.42
CA GLY A 183 5.48 -2.92 -22.02
C GLY A 183 4.80 -1.88 -21.11
N GLN A 184 3.54 -2.08 -20.72
CA GLN A 184 2.81 -1.12 -19.90
C GLN A 184 3.43 -0.96 -18.51
N VAL A 185 3.82 -2.07 -17.86
CA VAL A 185 4.43 -2.07 -16.52
C VAL A 185 5.86 -1.54 -16.57
N GLU A 186 6.60 -1.92 -17.61
CA GLU A 186 7.98 -1.52 -17.86
C GLU A 186 8.11 -0.07 -18.34
N GLY A 187 7.02 0.53 -18.83
CA GLY A 187 7.01 1.89 -19.35
C GLY A 187 7.60 2.04 -20.75
N TYR A 188 7.45 1.02 -21.60
CA TYR A 188 7.90 1.07 -22.99
C TYR A 188 7.08 2.07 -23.82
N SER A 189 7.80 2.84 -24.63
CA SER A 189 7.30 3.92 -25.47
C SER A 189 7.10 3.47 -26.91
N GLU A 190 7.80 2.41 -27.36
CA GLU A 190 7.67 1.92 -28.73
C GLU A 190 6.27 1.31 -28.96
N LYS A 191 5.56 1.83 -29.96
CA LYS A 191 4.30 1.25 -30.44
C LYS A 191 4.60 0.15 -31.46
N TYR A 192 4.08 -1.06 -31.19
CA TYR A 192 4.31 -2.23 -32.02
C TYR A 192 3.13 -2.49 -32.97
N GLY A 193 3.25 -2.00 -34.20
CA GLY A 193 2.32 -2.35 -35.28
C GLY A 193 2.57 -3.74 -35.88
N MET A 194 1.66 -4.18 -36.76
CA MET A 194 1.71 -5.49 -37.42
C MET A 194 2.95 -5.69 -38.33
N GLU A 195 3.65 -4.61 -38.69
CA GLU A 195 4.88 -4.63 -39.50
C GLU A 195 6.14 -5.01 -38.72
N PHE A 196 6.08 -5.05 -37.38
CA PHE A 196 7.24 -5.29 -36.53
C PHE A 196 7.52 -6.79 -36.38
N ARG A 197 8.81 -7.17 -36.50
CA ARG A 197 9.31 -8.53 -36.21
C ARG A 197 10.19 -8.60 -34.96
N ARG A 198 10.63 -7.44 -34.49
CA ARG A 198 11.48 -7.21 -33.32
C ARG A 198 11.36 -5.74 -32.91
N PRO A 199 11.65 -5.39 -31.65
CA PRO A 199 11.81 -3.99 -31.25
C PRO A 199 12.85 -3.26 -32.10
N ARG A 200 12.61 -1.99 -32.39
CA ARG A 200 13.60 -1.11 -33.04
C ARG A 200 14.31 -0.26 -32.00
N TRP A 201 13.69 -0.01 -30.86
CA TRP A 201 14.27 0.73 -29.75
C TRP A 201 14.88 -0.25 -28.76
N ASP A 202 16.02 0.14 -28.19
CA ASP A 202 16.65 -0.57 -27.08
C ASP A 202 16.11 0.03 -25.78
N GLU A 203 14.88 -0.33 -25.44
CA GLU A 203 14.20 0.16 -24.23
C GLU A 203 14.55 -0.74 -23.05
N HIS A 204 14.88 -0.10 -21.92
CA HIS A 204 15.04 -0.78 -20.64
C HIS A 204 13.86 -0.43 -19.73
N PRO A 205 13.40 -1.37 -18.87
CA PRO A 205 12.32 -1.10 -17.93
C PRO A 205 12.64 0.11 -17.04
N ASP A 206 11.67 1.01 -16.91
CA ASP A 206 11.71 2.13 -15.98
C ASP A 206 11.49 1.59 -14.55
N GLY A 207 12.57 1.50 -13.77
CA GLY A 207 12.53 0.93 -12.43
C GLY A 207 11.52 1.60 -11.50
N TRP A 208 11.34 2.92 -11.62
CA TRP A 208 10.36 3.65 -10.81
C TRP A 208 8.93 3.27 -11.17
N LEU A 209 8.61 3.11 -12.47
CA LEU A 209 7.29 2.64 -12.90
C LEU A 209 7.03 1.22 -12.40
N VAL A 210 8.01 0.32 -12.55
CA VAL A 210 7.88 -1.07 -12.10
C VAL A 210 7.64 -1.15 -10.59
N ASP A 211 8.42 -0.41 -9.80
CA ASP A 211 8.30 -0.40 -8.34
C ASP A 211 6.98 0.24 -7.88
N ARG A 212 6.52 1.29 -8.56
CA ARG A 212 5.22 1.90 -8.26
C ARG A 212 4.05 0.97 -8.61
N HIS A 213 4.11 0.20 -9.71
CA HIS A 213 3.13 -0.86 -9.99
C HIS A 213 3.09 -1.92 -8.90
N ARG A 214 4.27 -2.37 -8.43
CA ARG A 214 4.38 -3.36 -7.35
C ARG A 214 3.78 -2.87 -6.05
N ARG A 215 3.99 -1.60 -5.72
CA ARG A 215 3.45 -0.98 -4.50
C ARG A 215 1.95 -0.71 -4.61
N GLU A 216 1.48 -0.15 -5.72
CA GLU A 216 0.16 0.47 -5.80
C GLU A 216 -0.87 -0.32 -6.61
N ILE A 217 -0.48 -1.06 -7.65
CA ILE A 217 -1.44 -1.74 -8.54
C ILE A 217 -1.52 -3.24 -8.26
N PHE A 218 -0.38 -3.91 -8.10
CA PHE A 218 -0.36 -5.37 -7.94
C PHE A 218 -1.13 -5.85 -6.70
N PRO A 219 -1.09 -5.19 -5.53
CA PRO A 219 -1.88 -5.67 -4.40
C PRO A 219 -3.39 -5.59 -4.67
N LEU A 220 -3.86 -4.60 -5.44
CA LEU A 220 -5.26 -4.51 -5.87
C LEU A 220 -5.63 -5.68 -6.81
N LEU A 221 -4.71 -6.08 -7.70
CA LEU A 221 -4.90 -7.27 -8.55
C LEU A 221 -4.93 -8.57 -7.74
N HIS A 222 -4.13 -8.71 -6.68
CA HIS A 222 -4.21 -9.88 -5.79
C HIS A 222 -5.54 -9.90 -5.01
N ARG A 223 -6.12 -8.73 -4.73
CA ARG A 223 -7.44 -8.55 -4.10
C ARG A 223 -8.58 -8.41 -5.11
N ARG A 224 -8.38 -8.79 -6.39
CA ARG A 224 -9.36 -8.57 -7.47
C ARG A 224 -10.76 -9.11 -7.15
N TRP A 225 -10.84 -10.17 -6.36
CA TRP A 225 -12.09 -10.76 -5.88
C TRP A 225 -13.01 -9.76 -5.13
N GLN A 226 -12.46 -8.74 -4.46
CA GLN A 226 -13.23 -7.68 -3.77
C GLN A 226 -13.94 -6.73 -4.75
N PHE A 227 -13.46 -6.67 -5.98
CA PHE A 227 -13.83 -5.65 -6.97
C PHE A 227 -14.57 -6.22 -8.19
N ALA A 228 -14.55 -7.55 -8.37
CA ALA A 228 -14.90 -8.18 -9.65
C ALA A 228 -16.41 -8.27 -9.89
N GLU A 229 -17.18 -8.38 -8.81
CA GLU A 229 -18.63 -8.57 -8.88
C GLU A 229 -19.40 -7.25 -8.83
N VAL A 230 -20.65 -7.29 -9.31
CA VAL A 230 -21.52 -6.11 -9.39
C VAL A 230 -22.66 -6.12 -8.38
N ALA A 231 -22.83 -7.22 -7.63
CA ALA A 231 -23.95 -7.40 -6.71
C ALA A 231 -24.04 -6.28 -5.66
N ASN A 232 -22.89 -5.78 -5.19
CA ASN A 232 -22.80 -4.68 -4.25
C ASN A 232 -22.02 -3.47 -4.78
N PHE A 233 -21.78 -3.41 -6.09
CA PHE A 233 -21.08 -2.28 -6.70
C PHE A 233 -22.00 -1.05 -6.73
N LEU A 234 -21.51 0.07 -6.19
CA LEU A 234 -22.23 1.35 -6.18
C LEU A 234 -21.33 2.45 -6.71
N LEU A 235 -21.81 3.18 -7.72
CA LEU A 235 -21.18 4.39 -8.24
C LEU A 235 -21.85 5.62 -7.62
N TYR A 236 -21.08 6.60 -7.17
CA TYR A 236 -21.57 7.81 -6.49
C TYR A 236 -21.38 9.06 -7.37
N ASP A 237 -22.23 10.07 -7.17
CA ASP A 237 -21.98 11.45 -7.62
C ASP A 237 -21.17 12.17 -6.54
N LEU A 238 -20.07 12.82 -6.91
CA LEU A 238 -19.45 13.82 -6.06
C LEU A 238 -20.22 15.13 -6.24
N VAL A 239 -20.94 15.56 -5.19
CA VAL A 239 -21.70 16.80 -5.21
C VAL A 239 -20.83 17.93 -4.67
N ALA A 240 -20.50 18.89 -5.52
CA ALA A 240 -19.72 20.07 -5.13
C ALA A 240 -20.50 20.94 -4.14
N PRO A 241 -19.83 21.82 -3.35
CA PRO A 241 -20.49 22.71 -2.40
C PRO A 241 -21.59 23.58 -3.01
N GLU A 242 -21.49 23.91 -4.30
CA GLU A 242 -22.48 24.70 -5.05
C GLU A 242 -23.70 23.86 -5.50
N GLY A 243 -23.73 22.56 -5.18
CA GLY A 243 -24.85 21.65 -5.44
C GLY A 243 -24.86 20.98 -6.81
N HIS A 244 -23.85 21.22 -7.65
CA HIS A 244 -23.71 20.53 -8.94
C HIS A 244 -22.87 19.27 -8.81
N VAL A 245 -23.10 18.31 -9.71
CA VAL A 245 -22.30 17.08 -9.80
C VAL A 245 -20.97 17.41 -10.46
N ASN A 246 -19.86 17.03 -9.81
CA ASN A 246 -18.55 17.01 -10.43
C ASN A 246 -18.36 15.68 -11.17
N GLY A 247 -18.42 15.75 -12.51
CA GLY A 247 -18.29 14.59 -13.39
C GLY A 247 -16.85 14.07 -13.54
N ASP A 248 -15.84 14.81 -13.07
CA ASP A 248 -14.43 14.43 -13.19
C ASP A 248 -13.99 13.40 -12.14
N VAL A 249 -14.78 13.22 -11.09
CA VAL A 249 -14.49 12.28 -10.00
C VAL A 249 -15.25 10.97 -10.18
N TYR A 250 -14.48 9.88 -10.26
CA TYR A 250 -14.98 8.52 -10.14
C TYR A 250 -14.91 8.12 -8.67
N ALA A 251 -16.07 7.91 -8.06
CA ALA A 251 -16.20 7.45 -6.68
C ALA A 251 -17.12 6.24 -6.64
N TYR A 252 -16.63 5.08 -6.22
CA TYR A 252 -17.44 3.87 -6.14
C TYR A 252 -17.00 2.94 -5.02
N SER A 253 -17.95 2.19 -4.50
CA SER A 253 -17.71 1.16 -3.49
C SER A 253 -18.08 -0.22 -4.01
N ASN A 254 -17.50 -1.24 -3.38
CA ASN A 254 -17.93 -2.61 -3.51
C ASN A 254 -17.79 -3.32 -2.17
N ASN A 255 -18.57 -4.36 -1.96
CA ASN A 255 -18.56 -5.13 -0.73
C ASN A 255 -18.84 -6.60 -1.03
N VAL A 256 -17.89 -7.46 -0.71
CA VAL A 256 -18.02 -8.92 -0.85
C VAL A 256 -17.73 -9.54 0.51
N ASP A 257 -18.73 -10.20 1.09
CA ASP A 257 -18.63 -10.89 2.39
C ASP A 257 -18.07 -10.01 3.52
N GLY A 258 -18.43 -8.72 3.55
CA GLY A 258 -17.96 -7.75 4.54
C GLY A 258 -16.62 -7.09 4.19
N ALA A 259 -15.92 -7.55 3.15
CA ALA A 259 -14.74 -6.88 2.63
C ALA A 259 -15.15 -5.68 1.76
N ALA A 260 -15.47 -4.58 2.42
CA ALA A 260 -15.81 -3.33 1.78
C ALA A 260 -14.57 -2.62 1.20
N SER A 261 -14.78 -1.88 0.12
CA SER A 261 -13.79 -1.01 -0.51
C SER A 261 -14.44 0.29 -1.00
N LEU A 262 -13.68 1.38 -0.98
CA LEU A 262 -14.05 2.66 -1.58
C LEU A 262 -12.90 3.16 -2.45
N VAL A 263 -13.17 3.39 -3.73
CA VAL A 263 -12.20 3.90 -4.70
C VAL A 263 -12.62 5.29 -5.12
N LEU A 264 -11.67 6.22 -5.07
CA LEU A 264 -11.83 7.62 -5.43
C LEU A 264 -10.75 7.96 -6.46
N PHE A 265 -11.11 8.61 -7.55
CA PHE A 265 -10.16 9.10 -8.53
C PHE A 265 -10.66 10.37 -9.20
N ASN A 266 -9.86 11.43 -9.15
CA ASN A 266 -10.09 12.67 -9.87
C ASN A 266 -9.37 12.63 -11.23
N ASN A 267 -10.07 12.33 -12.33
CA ASN A 267 -9.45 12.26 -13.65
C ASN A 267 -9.36 13.64 -14.33
N ARG A 268 -8.80 14.64 -13.62
CA ARG A 268 -8.67 16.00 -14.11
C ARG A 268 -7.41 16.67 -13.56
N TRP A 269 -6.81 17.52 -14.38
CA TRP A 269 -5.78 18.47 -13.92
C TRP A 269 -6.41 19.66 -13.20
N GLY A 270 -6.83 19.44 -11.95
CA GLY A 270 -7.39 20.46 -11.06
C GLY A 270 -7.93 19.83 -9.78
N ASP A 271 -8.13 20.65 -8.74
CA ASP A 271 -8.68 20.18 -7.46
C ASP A 271 -10.18 19.88 -7.60
N ALA A 272 -10.63 18.80 -6.95
CA ALA A 272 -12.02 18.45 -6.77
C ALA A 272 -12.39 18.46 -5.28
N VAL A 273 -13.48 19.15 -4.93
CA VAL A 273 -14.04 19.22 -3.58
C VAL A 273 -15.52 18.91 -3.65
N GLY A 274 -16.02 18.10 -2.72
CA GLY A 274 -17.45 17.81 -2.63
C GLY A 274 -17.75 16.68 -1.65
N ARG A 275 -19.01 16.24 -1.65
CA ARG A 275 -19.49 15.16 -0.81
C ARG A 275 -20.02 14.00 -1.64
N ILE A 276 -19.72 12.77 -1.23
CA ILE A 276 -20.40 11.57 -1.73
C ILE A 276 -21.36 11.04 -0.66
N HIS A 277 -22.57 10.66 -1.06
CA HIS A 277 -23.55 10.11 -0.12
C HIS A 277 -24.45 9.07 -0.77
N TRP A 278 -25.24 9.46 -1.76
CA TRP A 278 -26.16 8.55 -2.46
C TRP A 278 -25.53 7.99 -3.73
N SER A 279 -25.72 6.69 -3.97
CA SER A 279 -25.33 6.07 -5.22
C SER A 279 -26.20 6.57 -6.37
N LEU A 280 -25.68 6.45 -7.58
CA LEU A 280 -26.51 6.45 -8.78
C LEU A 280 -27.60 5.39 -8.68
N GLU A 281 -28.68 5.63 -9.42
CA GLU A 281 -29.71 4.62 -9.58
C GLU A 281 -29.16 3.44 -10.40
N TYR A 282 -29.53 2.23 -9.98
CA TYR A 282 -29.20 1.00 -10.69
C TYR A 282 -30.40 0.06 -10.69
N ARG A 283 -30.43 -0.85 -11.66
CA ARG A 283 -31.48 -1.87 -11.74
C ARG A 283 -31.16 -3.06 -10.87
N ASP A 284 -31.97 -3.26 -9.83
CA ASP A 284 -31.94 -4.48 -9.02
C ASP A 284 -32.72 -5.58 -9.75
N LYS A 285 -32.02 -6.62 -10.22
CA LYS A 285 -32.64 -7.76 -10.91
C LYS A 285 -33.48 -8.65 -9.99
N GLY A 286 -33.18 -8.71 -8.70
CA GLY A 286 -33.96 -9.49 -7.73
C GLY A 286 -35.32 -8.84 -7.48
N ALA A 287 -35.35 -7.50 -7.41
CA ALA A 287 -36.58 -6.73 -7.16
C ALA A 287 -37.29 -6.24 -8.45
N GLY A 288 -36.61 -6.21 -9.60
CA GLY A 288 -37.10 -5.67 -10.86
C GLY A 288 -37.35 -4.16 -10.87
N LYS A 289 -36.73 -3.43 -9.93
CA LYS A 289 -36.94 -1.98 -9.72
C LYS A 289 -35.63 -1.21 -9.77
N MET A 290 -35.73 0.10 -10.00
CA MET A 290 -34.62 1.02 -9.77
C MET A 290 -34.39 1.15 -8.26
N ASN A 291 -33.13 1.17 -7.86
CA ASN A 291 -32.72 1.30 -6.48
C ASN A 291 -31.53 2.26 -6.37
N SER A 292 -31.34 2.86 -5.20
CA SER A 292 -30.17 3.66 -4.82
C SER A 292 -29.91 3.42 -3.33
N ARG A 293 -28.64 3.44 -2.94
CA ARG A 293 -28.20 3.17 -1.56
C ARG A 293 -27.26 4.26 -1.07
N THR A 294 -27.19 4.45 0.25
CA THR A 294 -26.23 5.37 0.85
C THR A 294 -24.81 4.80 0.79
N LEU A 295 -23.82 5.64 1.03
CA LEU A 295 -22.42 5.25 1.19
C LEU A 295 -22.26 4.25 2.35
N ALA A 296 -22.89 4.54 3.49
CA ALA A 296 -22.89 3.67 4.65
C ALA A 296 -23.46 2.28 4.32
N ASP A 297 -24.61 2.20 3.64
CA ASP A 297 -25.19 0.93 3.18
C ASP A 297 -24.23 0.15 2.27
N GLY A 298 -23.59 0.83 1.32
CA GLY A 298 -22.63 0.24 0.39
C GLY A 298 -21.41 -0.37 1.08
N LEU A 299 -20.91 0.30 2.11
CA LEU A 299 -19.76 -0.13 2.89
C LEU A 299 -20.13 -1.09 4.04
N GLY A 300 -21.42 -1.32 4.30
CA GLY A 300 -21.88 -2.14 5.42
C GLY A 300 -21.66 -1.46 6.79
N ILE A 301 -21.68 -0.13 6.82
CA ILE A 301 -21.51 0.69 8.03
C ILE A 301 -22.90 1.01 8.59
N GLY A 302 -23.12 0.71 9.87
CA GLY A 302 -24.37 0.97 10.57
C GLY A 302 -24.28 0.94 12.10
N GLU A 303 -23.60 -0.06 12.68
CA GLU A 303 -23.44 -0.20 14.15
C GLU A 303 -22.00 0.11 14.57
N GLY A 304 -21.80 1.15 15.38
CA GLY A 304 -20.48 1.54 15.89
C GLY A 304 -20.32 3.05 15.99
N GLU A 305 -19.42 3.52 16.85
CA GLU A 305 -19.14 4.96 17.00
C GLU A 305 -18.09 5.45 16.00
N TRP A 306 -17.16 4.56 15.65
CA TRP A 306 -16.01 4.86 14.80
C TRP A 306 -15.83 3.80 13.72
N VAL A 307 -15.24 4.21 12.61
CA VAL A 307 -14.86 3.36 11.50
C VAL A 307 -13.35 3.47 11.32
N VAL A 308 -12.68 2.33 11.36
CA VAL A 308 -11.27 2.20 11.00
C VAL A 308 -11.17 1.60 9.61
N PHE A 309 -10.31 2.15 8.77
CA PHE A 309 -10.06 1.67 7.41
C PHE A 309 -8.61 1.98 7.01
N ARG A 310 -8.10 1.28 6.00
CA ARG A 310 -6.73 1.45 5.52
C ARG A 310 -6.70 2.17 4.19
N GLU A 311 -5.88 3.21 4.08
CA GLU A 311 -5.55 3.82 2.80
C GLU A 311 -4.45 3.00 2.12
N HIS A 312 -4.73 2.55 0.91
CA HIS A 312 -3.96 1.53 0.20
C HIS A 312 -2.53 1.97 -0.16
N VAL A 313 -2.33 3.20 -0.62
CA VAL A 313 -1.03 3.66 -1.13
C VAL A 313 -0.03 3.89 0.00
N SER A 314 -0.47 4.57 1.07
CA SER A 314 0.32 4.83 2.27
C SER A 314 0.39 3.62 3.21
N GLY A 315 -0.59 2.73 3.14
CA GLY A 315 -0.77 1.61 4.05
C GLY A 315 -1.22 2.02 5.45
N LEU A 316 -1.53 3.30 5.69
CA LEU A 316 -1.93 3.79 7.01
C LEU A 316 -3.40 3.48 7.29
N GLU A 317 -3.69 3.13 8.55
CA GLU A 317 -5.03 3.10 9.09
C GLU A 317 -5.48 4.50 9.48
N HIS A 318 -6.73 4.81 9.16
CA HIS A 318 -7.43 6.01 9.57
C HIS A 318 -8.61 5.63 10.44
N ILE A 319 -8.93 6.50 11.40
CA ILE A 319 -10.13 6.41 12.23
C ILE A 319 -11.00 7.64 12.00
N ARG A 320 -12.28 7.42 11.71
CA ARG A 320 -13.28 8.47 11.47
C ARG A 320 -14.57 8.15 12.22
N PRO A 321 -15.33 9.15 12.66
CA PRO A 321 -16.63 8.89 13.28
C PRO A 321 -17.56 8.26 12.24
N THR A 322 -18.45 7.37 12.68
CA THR A 322 -19.44 6.70 11.80
C THR A 322 -20.30 7.72 11.04
N SER A 323 -20.55 8.89 11.62
CA SER A 323 -21.30 9.99 10.99
C SER A 323 -20.70 10.47 9.67
N ASP A 324 -19.38 10.39 9.49
CA ASP A 324 -18.70 10.78 8.24
C ASP A 324 -19.13 9.89 7.05
N PHE A 325 -19.72 8.72 7.31
CA PHE A 325 -20.21 7.81 6.29
C PHE A 325 -21.74 7.82 6.18
N THR A 326 -22.45 7.93 7.31
CA THR A 326 -23.92 7.95 7.32
C THR A 326 -24.50 9.27 6.81
N ASP A 327 -23.80 10.38 7.02
CA ASP A 327 -24.24 11.72 6.57
C ASP A 327 -23.65 12.10 5.21
N GLY A 328 -22.79 11.23 4.67
CA GLY A 328 -21.99 11.42 3.48
C GLY A 328 -20.57 11.90 3.78
N LEU A 329 -19.63 11.44 2.95
CA LEU A 329 -18.20 11.66 3.13
C LEU A 329 -17.75 12.88 2.33
N ASP A 330 -17.20 13.87 3.03
CA ASP A 330 -16.55 15.05 2.42
C ASP A 330 -15.17 14.70 1.90
N LEU A 331 -14.88 15.13 0.68
CA LEU A 331 -13.67 14.80 -0.06
C LEU A 331 -13.01 16.05 -0.62
N ARG A 332 -11.67 16.01 -0.60
CA ARG A 332 -10.80 16.90 -1.37
C ARG A 332 -9.74 16.06 -2.05
N LEU A 333 -9.70 16.12 -3.37
CA LEU A 333 -8.75 15.41 -4.23
C LEU A 333 -8.02 16.44 -5.10
N GLY A 334 -6.69 16.39 -5.11
CA GLY A 334 -5.86 17.17 -6.02
C GLY A 334 -5.91 16.65 -7.46
N ALA A 335 -5.14 17.30 -8.33
CA ALA A 335 -5.02 16.90 -9.74
C ALA A 335 -4.56 15.45 -9.90
N PHE A 336 -5.35 14.64 -10.61
CA PHE A 336 -5.09 13.22 -10.83
C PHE A 336 -4.89 12.39 -9.55
N GLU A 337 -5.38 12.88 -8.40
CA GLU A 337 -5.30 12.15 -7.15
C GLU A 337 -6.30 10.99 -7.14
N TYR A 338 -5.84 9.83 -6.66
CA TYR A 338 -6.67 8.68 -6.36
C TYR A 338 -6.42 8.23 -4.93
N ARG A 339 -7.46 7.68 -4.31
CA ARG A 339 -7.40 7.05 -2.99
C ARG A 339 -8.18 5.76 -3.04
N VAL A 340 -7.65 4.71 -2.42
CA VAL A 340 -8.35 3.44 -2.27
C VAL A 340 -8.38 3.12 -0.78
N TYR A 341 -9.58 3.04 -0.23
CA TYR A 341 -9.80 2.65 1.15
C TYR A 341 -10.27 1.20 1.21
N LEU A 342 -9.63 0.43 2.08
CA LEU A 342 -9.84 -1.02 2.26
C LEU A 342 -9.98 -1.35 3.75
N ASP A 343 -10.25 -2.62 4.04
CA ASP A 343 -10.16 -3.20 5.39
C ASP A 343 -11.00 -2.42 6.43
N PHE A 344 -12.22 -2.04 6.04
CA PHE A 344 -13.16 -1.34 6.91
C PHE A 344 -13.58 -2.21 8.10
N ARG A 345 -13.55 -1.63 9.31
CA ARG A 345 -14.09 -2.21 10.54
C ARG A 345 -14.78 -1.16 11.38
N GLN A 346 -15.89 -1.53 12.00
CA GLN A 346 -16.61 -0.68 12.94
C GLN A 346 -16.15 -0.99 14.37
N VAL A 347 -15.89 0.05 15.14
CA VAL A 347 -15.36 -0.05 16.50
C VAL A 347 -16.04 0.96 17.43
N SER A 348 -16.02 0.68 18.73
CA SER A 348 -16.64 1.51 19.77
C SER A 348 -15.79 1.51 21.03
N GLY A 349 -15.87 2.58 21.81
CA GLY A 349 -15.19 2.70 23.11
C GLY A 349 -14.35 3.97 23.25
N PRO A 350 -14.11 4.41 24.50
CA PRO A 350 -13.45 5.68 24.79
C PRO A 350 -12.01 5.76 24.26
N GLN A 351 -11.31 4.63 24.17
CA GLN A 351 -9.94 4.55 23.64
C GLN A 351 -9.86 4.96 22.17
N TYR A 352 -10.89 4.63 21.36
CA TYR A 352 -10.94 5.00 19.95
C TYR A 352 -11.20 6.50 19.78
N ALA A 353 -12.04 7.08 20.64
CA ALA A 353 -12.27 8.53 20.66
C ALA A 353 -10.99 9.31 20.99
N GLU A 354 -10.20 8.81 21.95
CA GLU A 354 -8.92 9.42 22.30
C GLU A 354 -7.89 9.31 21.17
N VAL A 355 -7.76 8.14 20.52
CA VAL A 355 -6.90 7.99 19.34
C VAL A 355 -7.34 8.93 18.23
N ALA A 356 -8.63 8.97 17.90
CA ALA A 356 -9.14 9.85 16.84
C ALA A 356 -8.85 11.33 17.14
N ARG A 357 -8.98 11.74 18.40
CA ARG A 357 -8.62 13.09 18.86
C ARG A 357 -7.13 13.37 18.70
N ARG A 358 -6.24 12.43 19.04
CA ARG A 358 -4.78 12.61 18.92
C ARG A 358 -4.30 12.62 17.47
N LEU A 359 -4.89 11.78 16.62
CA LEU A 359 -4.49 11.70 15.22
C LEU A 359 -4.99 12.91 14.41
N GLU A 360 -6.05 13.59 14.85
CA GLU A 360 -6.63 14.76 14.17
C GLU A 360 -6.92 14.51 12.67
N GLY A 361 -7.33 13.27 12.36
CA GLY A 361 -7.62 12.83 11.00
C GLY A 361 -6.42 12.32 10.19
N ASN A 362 -5.21 12.41 10.72
CA ASN A 362 -4.01 11.78 10.13
C ASN A 362 -4.07 10.25 10.25
N GLY A 363 -3.31 9.56 9.41
CA GLY A 363 -3.20 8.10 9.44
C GLY A 363 -2.11 7.62 10.40
N THR A 364 -2.25 6.39 10.90
CA THR A 364 -1.25 5.68 11.73
C THR A 364 -0.98 4.29 11.14
N PRO A 365 0.20 3.68 11.30
CA PRO A 365 0.42 2.29 10.88
C PRO A 365 -0.58 1.28 11.48
N SER A 366 -1.06 1.53 12.70
CA SER A 366 -2.05 0.69 13.38
C SER A 366 -2.81 1.48 14.46
N VAL A 367 -4.14 1.56 14.32
CA VAL A 367 -5.00 2.16 15.35
C VAL A 367 -4.93 1.37 16.66
N ASP A 368 -4.86 0.03 16.58
CA ASP A 368 -4.73 -0.81 17.78
C ASP A 368 -3.36 -0.60 18.46
N GLY A 369 -2.31 -0.35 17.68
CA GLY A 369 -1.00 0.06 18.19
C GLY A 369 -1.02 1.41 18.93
N GLU A 370 -1.76 2.40 18.41
CA GLU A 370 -1.96 3.68 19.11
C GLU A 370 -2.73 3.51 20.41
N ILE A 371 -3.77 2.66 20.42
CA ILE A 371 -4.52 2.33 21.65
C ILE A 371 -3.60 1.72 22.69
N GLU A 372 -2.71 0.82 22.28
CA GLU A 372 -1.75 0.21 23.19
C GLU A 372 -0.72 1.23 23.69
N ALA A 373 -0.24 2.11 22.81
CA ALA A 373 0.64 3.21 23.19
C ALA A 373 -0.01 4.15 24.23
N LEU A 374 -1.30 4.46 24.07
CA LEU A 374 -2.09 5.21 25.05
C LEU A 374 -2.20 4.48 26.39
N ARG A 375 -2.51 3.19 26.35
CA ARG A 375 -2.65 2.36 27.55
C ARG A 375 -1.36 2.32 28.36
N LEU A 376 -0.22 2.23 27.67
CA LEU A 376 1.11 2.15 28.28
C LEU A 376 1.72 3.50 28.66
N GLU A 377 1.14 4.62 28.24
CA GLU A 377 1.66 5.97 28.50
C GLU A 377 1.87 6.28 29.98
N PRO A 378 0.95 5.94 30.92
CA PRO A 378 1.19 6.14 32.35
C PRO A 378 2.42 5.38 32.86
N ALA A 379 2.62 4.13 32.42
CA ALA A 379 3.77 3.34 32.83
C ALA A 379 5.07 3.89 32.24
N ARG A 380 5.06 4.34 30.98
CA ARG A 380 6.20 5.01 30.35
C ARG A 380 6.57 6.30 31.07
N ASN A 381 5.59 7.09 31.51
CA ASN A 381 5.82 8.28 32.32
C ASN A 381 6.42 7.93 33.69
N ALA A 382 5.91 6.90 34.36
CA ALA A 382 6.45 6.47 35.66
C ALA A 382 7.89 5.93 35.53
N VAL A 383 8.21 5.19 34.47
CA VAL A 383 9.59 4.84 34.11
C VAL A 383 10.42 6.10 33.91
N ALA A 384 9.88 7.09 33.18
CA ALA A 384 10.60 8.32 32.91
C ALA A 384 10.93 9.09 34.21
N ASP A 385 10.01 9.10 35.17
CA ASP A 385 10.19 9.73 36.47
C ASP A 385 11.24 9.01 37.32
N VAL A 386 11.28 7.67 37.30
CA VAL A 386 12.33 6.88 37.98
C VAL A 386 13.70 7.18 37.39
N VAL A 387 13.81 7.21 36.05
CA VAL A 387 15.07 7.49 35.36
C VAL A 387 15.51 8.94 35.61
N ALA A 388 14.60 9.91 35.57
CA ALA A 388 14.88 11.31 35.87
C ALA A 388 15.38 11.49 37.31
N ALA A 389 14.70 10.89 38.30
CA ALA A 389 15.14 10.91 39.70
C ALA A 389 16.54 10.30 39.86
N ALA A 390 16.85 9.23 39.13
CA ALA A 390 18.19 8.64 39.15
C ALA A 390 19.26 9.58 38.55
N ILE A 391 18.93 10.30 37.48
CA ILE A 391 19.80 11.30 36.82
C ILE A 391 20.09 12.47 37.76
N GLU A 392 19.06 13.01 38.41
CA GLU A 392 19.13 14.15 39.33
C GLU A 392 19.74 13.77 40.69
N GLY A 393 19.67 12.48 41.02
CA GLY A 393 20.21 11.92 42.24
C GLY A 393 19.28 11.98 43.44
N ASP A 394 17.98 12.04 43.17
CA ASP A 394 16.90 12.09 44.15
C ASP A 394 16.58 10.70 44.74
N ASP A 395 15.69 10.70 45.73
CA ASP A 395 15.14 9.49 46.34
C ASP A 395 14.31 8.69 45.32
N LEU A 396 14.56 7.38 45.24
CA LEU A 396 13.92 6.48 44.26
C LEU A 396 12.71 5.74 44.82
N ASP A 397 12.51 5.72 46.14
CA ASP A 397 11.41 4.97 46.77
C ASP A 397 10.04 5.44 46.25
N GLY A 398 9.82 6.75 46.19
CA GLY A 398 8.58 7.34 45.68
C GLY A 398 8.30 7.00 44.21
N PRO A 399 9.21 7.35 43.27
CA PRO A 399 9.05 7.03 41.84
C PRO A 399 8.87 5.53 41.57
N VAL A 400 9.62 4.66 42.25
CA VAL A 400 9.51 3.20 42.06
C VAL A 400 8.17 2.66 42.58
N GLN A 401 7.69 3.14 43.73
CA GLN A 401 6.36 2.77 44.23
C GLN A 401 5.25 3.22 43.28
N ALA A 402 5.36 4.43 42.71
CA ALA A 402 4.43 4.92 41.70
C ALA A 402 4.43 4.04 40.44
N LEU A 403 5.61 3.68 39.94
CA LEU A 403 5.76 2.77 38.80
C LEU A 403 5.09 1.42 39.07
N VAL A 404 5.37 0.79 40.23
CA VAL A 404 4.75 -0.49 40.61
C VAL A 404 3.22 -0.37 40.72
N SER A 405 2.71 0.72 41.28
CA SER A 405 1.27 0.99 41.38
C SER A 405 0.62 1.08 39.99
N VAL A 406 1.21 1.88 39.10
CA VAL A 406 0.74 2.03 37.72
C VAL A 406 0.81 0.71 36.96
N GLY A 407 1.88 -0.07 37.14
CA GLY A 407 2.00 -1.41 36.57
C GLY A 407 0.87 -2.33 37.01
N SER A 408 0.58 -2.36 38.31
CA SER A 408 -0.53 -3.15 38.85
C SER A 408 -1.89 -2.74 38.29
N GLU A 409 -2.15 -1.44 38.10
CA GLU A 409 -3.39 -0.93 37.50
C GLU A 409 -3.53 -1.34 36.04
N LEU A 410 -2.42 -1.40 35.31
CA LEU A 410 -2.37 -1.78 33.89
C LEU A 410 -2.21 -3.29 33.65
N GLY A 411 -2.09 -4.09 34.71
CA GLY A 411 -1.86 -5.53 34.64
C GLY A 411 -0.48 -5.91 34.11
N LEU A 412 0.52 -5.04 34.29
CA LEU A 412 1.92 -5.27 33.93
C LEU A 412 2.67 -5.89 35.11
N GLU A 413 3.50 -6.89 34.84
CA GLU A 413 4.44 -7.42 35.83
C GLU A 413 5.65 -6.49 35.93
N ILE A 414 5.86 -5.93 37.13
CA ILE A 414 7.00 -5.04 37.44
C ILE A 414 7.80 -5.68 38.57
N GLU A 415 9.00 -6.16 38.24
CA GLU A 415 9.95 -6.82 39.16
C GLU A 415 11.16 -5.91 39.43
N VAL A 416 10.91 -4.71 39.95
CA VAL A 416 11.98 -3.75 40.28
C VAL A 416 11.75 -3.16 41.67
N SER A 417 12.82 -3.04 42.46
CA SER A 417 12.81 -2.36 43.76
C SER A 417 13.77 -1.16 43.78
N ALA A 418 13.48 -0.16 44.62
CA ALA A 418 14.39 0.97 44.83
C ALA A 418 15.77 0.50 45.34
N ALA A 419 15.79 -0.53 46.19
CA ALA A 419 17.04 -1.13 46.68
C ALA A 419 17.89 -1.74 45.55
N ASP A 420 17.27 -2.35 44.54
CA ASP A 420 17.99 -2.89 43.38
C ASP A 420 18.57 -1.78 42.51
N LEU A 421 17.81 -0.69 42.30
CA LEU A 421 18.27 0.50 41.59
C LEU A 421 19.40 1.22 42.35
N GLU A 422 19.27 1.45 43.65
CA GLU A 422 20.31 2.06 44.48
C GLU A 422 21.59 1.21 44.50
N LYS A 423 21.44 -0.11 44.61
CA LYS A 423 22.57 -1.04 44.52
C LYS A 423 23.24 -0.96 43.15
N ALA A 424 22.48 -0.87 42.06
CA ALA A 424 23.01 -0.69 40.72
C ALA A 424 23.78 0.64 40.59
N LEU A 425 23.22 1.74 41.08
CA LEU A 425 23.82 3.08 41.05
C LEU A 425 25.09 3.16 41.90
N THR A 426 25.11 2.53 43.08
CA THR A 426 26.28 2.52 43.98
C THR A 426 27.42 1.64 43.44
N ASN A 427 27.10 0.65 42.60
CA ASN A 427 28.08 -0.25 41.99
C ASN A 427 28.55 0.20 40.60
N LEU A 428 28.23 1.44 40.18
CA LEU A 428 28.75 1.98 38.93
C LEU A 428 30.27 2.03 38.98
N VAL A 429 30.91 1.30 38.07
CA VAL A 429 32.36 1.20 37.99
C VAL A 429 32.90 2.48 37.36
N GLU A 430 33.74 3.21 38.09
CA GLU A 430 34.56 4.28 37.51
C GLU A 430 35.70 3.66 36.69
N ILE A 431 35.96 4.20 35.50
CA ILE A 431 37.15 3.85 34.72
C ILE A 431 38.33 4.68 35.27
N PRO A 432 39.39 4.06 35.80
CA PRO A 432 40.59 4.80 36.15
C PRO A 432 41.26 5.36 34.89
N ASP A 433 41.72 6.61 34.95
CA ASP A 433 42.56 7.25 33.93
C ASP A 433 41.93 7.43 32.52
N VAL A 434 40.60 7.42 32.41
CA VAL A 434 39.86 7.81 31.20
C VAL A 434 38.99 9.02 31.54
N GLU A 435 39.10 10.10 30.76
CA GLU A 435 38.24 11.28 30.90
C GLU A 435 36.77 10.85 30.85
N PRO A 436 35.86 11.37 31.70
CA PRO A 436 34.49 10.90 31.74
C PRO A 436 33.86 10.99 30.36
N LEU A 437 33.63 9.83 29.75
CA LEU A 437 33.03 9.74 28.42
C LEU A 437 31.60 10.31 28.42
N LEU A 438 30.96 10.41 29.60
CA LEU A 438 29.71 11.14 29.87
C LEU A 438 29.65 11.72 31.30
N PRO A 439 28.79 12.74 31.55
CA PRO A 439 28.48 13.22 32.89
C PRO A 439 27.96 12.11 33.83
N GLU A 440 28.21 12.25 35.13
CA GLU A 440 27.73 11.30 36.16
C GLU A 440 26.21 11.09 36.10
N ALA A 441 25.45 12.17 35.95
CA ALA A 441 23.99 12.16 35.83
C ALA A 441 23.52 11.20 34.72
N TRP A 442 24.19 11.19 33.57
CA TRP A 442 23.86 10.30 32.45
C TRP A 442 24.18 8.84 32.75
N ARG A 443 25.31 8.56 33.41
CA ARG A 443 25.67 7.20 33.83
C ARG A 443 24.63 6.64 34.81
N ARG A 444 24.09 7.47 35.70
CA ARG A 444 22.99 7.09 36.60
C ARG A 444 21.70 6.79 35.83
N GLY A 445 21.33 7.64 34.87
CA GLY A 445 20.17 7.41 34.00
C GLY A 445 20.24 6.11 33.21
N VAL A 446 21.39 5.84 32.57
CA VAL A 446 21.60 4.59 31.82
C VAL A 446 21.53 3.37 32.74
N ALA A 447 22.08 3.47 33.95
CA ALA A 447 22.04 2.38 34.92
C ALA A 447 20.62 2.08 35.38
N ALA A 448 19.84 3.12 35.69
CA ALA A 448 18.44 2.98 36.07
C ALA A 448 17.61 2.37 34.92
N ALA A 449 17.77 2.87 33.71
CA ALA A 449 17.08 2.34 32.54
C ALA A 449 17.45 0.86 32.26
N ALA A 450 18.72 0.48 32.42
CA ALA A 450 19.16 -0.90 32.25
C ALA A 450 18.58 -1.87 33.30
N VAL A 451 18.41 -1.41 34.55
CA VAL A 451 17.72 -2.20 35.59
C VAL A 451 16.23 -2.34 35.26
N LEU A 452 15.57 -1.25 34.86
CA LEU A 452 14.16 -1.25 34.47
C LEU A 452 13.89 -2.17 33.27
N LEU A 453 14.78 -2.20 32.28
CA LEU A 453 14.68 -3.14 31.15
C LEU A 453 14.75 -4.62 31.55
N GLY A 454 15.32 -4.93 32.72
CA GLY A 454 15.39 -6.28 33.25
C GLY A 454 14.18 -6.70 34.09
N GLY A 455 13.34 -5.75 34.52
CA GLY A 455 12.20 -6.01 35.41
C GLY A 455 10.87 -5.38 34.96
N VAL A 456 10.83 -4.75 33.78
CA VAL A 456 9.65 -4.17 33.16
C VAL A 456 9.63 -4.58 31.69
N GLU A 457 8.44 -4.67 31.09
CA GLU A 457 8.29 -4.95 29.66
C GLU A 457 9.12 -3.96 28.80
N PRO A 458 9.94 -4.44 27.84
CA PRO A 458 10.86 -3.59 27.09
C PRO A 458 10.21 -2.39 26.39
N ALA A 459 9.02 -2.57 25.81
CA ALA A 459 8.28 -1.51 25.11
C ALA A 459 7.83 -0.34 26.03
N VAL A 460 7.81 -0.57 27.34
CA VAL A 460 7.53 0.45 28.36
C VAL A 460 8.83 1.09 28.84
N ALA A 461 9.82 0.25 29.17
CA ALA A 461 11.10 0.70 29.73
C ALA A 461 11.93 1.52 28.72
N GLU A 462 11.99 1.12 27.45
CA GLU A 462 12.80 1.81 26.43
C GLU A 462 12.24 3.19 26.10
N VAL A 463 10.93 3.28 25.85
CA VAL A 463 10.25 4.54 25.52
C VAL A 463 10.26 5.48 26.72
N GLY A 464 9.95 4.96 27.92
CA GLY A 464 9.98 5.76 29.14
C GLY A 464 11.38 6.30 29.45
N ALA A 465 12.44 5.50 29.26
CA ALA A 465 13.80 5.97 29.43
C ALA A 465 14.16 7.07 28.43
N GLY A 466 13.76 6.93 27.15
CA GLY A 466 13.91 7.97 26.14
C GLY A 466 13.26 9.29 26.56
N TRP A 467 12.02 9.26 27.04
CA TRP A 467 11.31 10.45 27.54
C TRP A 467 12.01 11.09 28.74
N ALA A 468 12.59 10.30 29.66
CA ALA A 468 13.34 10.83 30.78
C ALA A 468 14.52 11.68 30.30
N PHE A 469 15.30 11.12 29.38
CA PHE A 469 16.46 11.79 28.83
C PHE A 469 16.09 13.08 28.09
N GLU A 470 14.99 13.09 27.34
CA GLU A 470 14.47 14.30 26.67
C GLU A 470 14.07 15.41 27.67
N ARG A 471 13.60 15.04 28.87
CA ARG A 471 13.21 16.03 29.90
C ARG A 471 14.39 16.71 30.56
N VAL A 472 15.50 15.99 30.74
CA VAL A 472 16.63 16.42 31.59
C VAL A 472 17.90 16.76 30.81
N SER A 473 17.94 16.50 29.50
CA SER A 473 19.08 16.78 28.64
C SER A 473 18.71 17.65 27.44
N GLU A 474 19.54 18.65 27.14
CA GLU A 474 19.46 19.43 25.90
C GLU A 474 19.80 18.60 24.65
N GLN A 475 20.51 17.49 24.83
CA GLN A 475 20.84 16.51 23.79
C GLN A 475 20.61 15.10 24.35
N PRO A 476 19.40 14.54 24.27
CA PRO A 476 19.12 13.22 24.79
C PRO A 476 19.79 12.12 23.95
N PRO A 477 20.30 11.02 24.57
CA PRO A 477 20.73 9.85 23.82
C PRO A 477 19.57 9.24 23.03
N SER A 478 19.89 8.64 21.88
CA SER A 478 18.90 7.89 21.09
C SER A 478 18.27 6.77 21.93
N PRO A 479 16.94 6.54 21.86
CA PRO A 479 16.29 5.40 22.52
C PRO A 479 16.93 4.04 22.17
N ALA A 480 17.48 3.90 20.95
CA ALA A 480 18.16 2.70 20.49
C ALA A 480 19.51 2.44 21.21
N LEU A 481 20.07 3.44 21.92
CA LEU A 481 21.34 3.34 22.64
C LEU A 481 21.32 2.20 23.65
N LEU A 482 20.26 2.12 24.45
CA LEU A 482 20.12 1.12 25.50
C LEU A 482 20.02 -0.29 24.91
N GLN A 483 19.27 -0.46 23.81
CA GLN A 483 19.17 -1.74 23.12
C GLN A 483 20.54 -2.24 22.65
N VAL A 484 21.32 -1.39 21.98
CA VAL A 484 22.66 -1.75 21.49
C VAL A 484 23.62 -2.01 22.65
N ALA A 485 23.62 -1.12 23.66
CA ALA A 485 24.48 -1.26 24.83
C ALA A 485 24.19 -2.50 25.67
N MET A 486 22.97 -3.02 25.63
CA MET A 486 22.59 -4.26 26.30
C MET A 486 22.90 -5.54 25.51
N ARG A 487 23.40 -5.46 24.27
CA ARG A 487 23.79 -6.67 23.53
C ARG A 487 24.99 -7.35 24.22
N PRO A 488 25.13 -8.68 24.16
CA PRO A 488 26.34 -9.33 24.66
C PRO A 488 27.54 -9.00 23.77
N PHE A 489 28.64 -8.51 24.34
CA PHE A 489 29.81 -8.02 23.58
C PHE A 489 31.18 -8.55 24.03
N ASP A 490 31.28 -9.26 25.16
CA ASP A 490 32.53 -9.95 25.61
C ASP A 490 32.24 -11.42 25.96
N GLU A 491 31.34 -12.05 25.20
CA GLU A 491 31.03 -13.47 25.34
C GLU A 491 32.00 -14.36 24.56
N ARG A 492 32.13 -15.60 25.01
CA ARG A 492 32.98 -16.59 24.36
C ARG A 492 32.31 -17.02 23.04
N PRO A 493 32.99 -16.89 21.89
CA PRO A 493 32.43 -17.38 20.63
C PRO A 493 32.14 -18.89 20.71
N GLU A 494 31.03 -19.32 20.08
CA GLU A 494 30.69 -20.74 20.01
C GLU A 494 31.86 -21.56 19.44
N GLY A 495 32.23 -22.64 20.17
CA GLY A 495 33.35 -23.52 19.78
C GLY A 495 34.75 -23.06 20.21
N ALA A 496 34.93 -21.88 20.80
CA ALA A 496 36.24 -21.40 21.23
C ALA A 496 36.75 -22.11 22.50
N SER A 497 37.97 -22.67 22.45
CA SER A 497 38.58 -23.39 23.60
C SER A 497 39.09 -22.46 24.71
N ARG A 498 39.19 -21.15 24.49
CA ARG A 498 39.56 -20.11 25.46
C ARG A 498 38.79 -18.81 25.20
N LEU A 499 38.65 -17.95 26.22
CA LEU A 499 38.15 -16.59 26.05
C LEU A 499 39.17 -15.77 25.21
N PRO A 500 38.71 -14.94 24.27
CA PRO A 500 39.59 -14.05 23.51
C PRO A 500 40.38 -13.11 24.42
N THR A 501 41.49 -12.56 23.92
CA THR A 501 42.11 -11.40 24.56
C THR A 501 41.19 -10.18 24.43
N VAL A 502 41.37 -9.18 25.30
CA VAL A 502 40.54 -7.97 25.28
C VAL A 502 40.56 -7.28 23.91
N GLY A 503 41.73 -7.15 23.28
CA GLY A 503 41.84 -6.57 21.93
C GLY A 503 41.19 -7.42 20.83
N GLN A 504 41.20 -8.75 20.98
CA GLN A 504 40.49 -9.63 20.04
C GLN A 504 38.97 -9.49 20.16
N SER A 505 38.43 -9.42 21.39
CA SER A 505 37.01 -9.15 21.60
C SER A 505 36.62 -7.81 20.98
N ALA A 506 37.43 -6.76 21.21
CA ALA A 506 37.15 -5.41 20.69
C ALA A 506 37.12 -5.40 19.16
N LYS A 507 38.10 -6.05 18.51
CA LYS A 507 38.14 -6.16 17.06
C LYS A 507 36.94 -6.91 16.48
N LEU A 508 36.53 -8.02 17.11
CA LEU A 508 35.35 -8.79 16.67
C LEU A 508 34.07 -7.96 16.77
N LEU A 509 33.90 -7.21 17.86
CA LEU A 509 32.74 -6.34 18.04
C LEU A 509 32.71 -5.23 16.98
N LEU A 510 33.80 -4.49 16.81
CA LEU A 510 33.88 -3.40 15.82
C LEU A 510 33.64 -3.93 14.40
N GLY A 511 34.17 -5.11 14.07
CA GLY A 511 33.88 -5.76 12.79
C GLY A 511 32.40 -6.16 12.62
N SER A 512 31.70 -6.50 13.70
CA SER A 512 30.25 -6.77 13.64
C SER A 512 29.42 -5.51 13.39
N TRP A 513 29.95 -4.33 13.69
CA TRP A 513 29.25 -3.05 13.51
C TRP A 513 29.30 -2.54 12.07
N SER A 514 30.21 -3.03 11.22
CA SER A 514 30.41 -2.51 9.85
C SER A 514 29.12 -2.50 9.02
N GLU A 515 28.28 -3.53 9.18
CA GLU A 515 27.01 -3.74 8.48
C GLU A 515 25.78 -3.54 9.38
N ASP A 516 25.96 -3.18 10.66
CA ASP A 516 24.86 -2.99 11.59
C ASP A 516 24.28 -1.58 11.43
N TRP A 517 23.19 -1.48 10.68
CA TRP A 517 22.54 -0.19 10.40
C TRP A 517 22.09 0.54 11.67
N VAL A 518 21.73 -0.17 12.75
CA VAL A 518 21.29 0.46 14.01
C VAL A 518 22.48 1.15 14.66
N VAL A 519 23.62 0.47 14.74
CA VAL A 519 24.85 1.05 15.29
C VAL A 519 25.31 2.22 14.43
N ARG A 520 25.32 2.04 13.10
CA ARG A 520 25.74 3.10 12.15
C ARG A 520 24.89 4.36 12.27
N SER A 521 23.57 4.23 12.36
CA SER A 521 22.69 5.38 12.62
C SER A 521 22.94 5.99 13.99
N LEU A 522 23.13 5.16 15.01
CA LEU A 522 23.30 5.62 16.39
C LEU A 522 24.60 6.43 16.59
N VAL A 523 25.70 6.02 15.98
CA VAL A 523 26.99 6.74 16.04
C VAL A 523 27.13 7.79 14.93
N GLY A 524 26.05 8.07 14.18
CA GLY A 524 26.03 9.14 13.19
C GLY A 524 27.00 8.94 12.02
N VAL A 525 27.07 7.73 11.45
CA VAL A 525 27.93 7.47 10.29
C VAL A 525 27.41 8.23 9.08
N ASN A 526 28.26 9.10 8.52
CA ASN A 526 27.96 9.91 7.35
C ASN A 526 29.10 9.81 6.33
N GLU A 527 28.76 9.87 5.05
CA GLU A 527 29.74 9.87 3.96
C GLU A 527 30.07 11.30 3.53
N HIS A 528 31.36 11.61 3.42
CA HIS A 528 31.87 12.84 2.83
C HIS A 528 33.09 12.56 1.95
N ASP A 529 33.03 12.97 0.68
CA ASP A 529 34.06 12.72 -0.34
C ASP A 529 34.50 11.25 -0.46
N GLY A 530 33.54 10.32 -0.37
CA GLY A 530 33.80 8.88 -0.47
C GLY A 530 34.47 8.24 0.76
N VAL A 531 34.48 8.96 1.89
CA VAL A 531 34.99 8.47 3.19
C VAL A 531 33.87 8.51 4.21
N GLU A 532 33.72 7.42 4.97
CA GLU A 532 32.74 7.32 6.05
C GLU A 532 33.34 7.81 7.36
N TRP A 533 32.69 8.81 7.96
CA TRP A 533 33.04 9.41 9.25
C TRP A 533 31.93 9.12 10.25
N PHE A 534 32.25 9.07 11.54
CA PHE A 534 31.25 8.91 12.61
C PHE A 534 31.37 10.01 13.65
N ASP A 535 30.27 10.23 14.39
CA ASP A 535 30.20 11.24 15.44
C ASP A 535 30.91 10.75 16.71
N ARG A 536 31.88 11.54 17.17
CA ARG A 536 32.71 11.23 18.35
C ARG A 536 31.87 11.11 19.61
N ASP A 537 30.96 12.04 19.84
CA ASP A 537 30.19 12.13 21.09
C ASP A 537 29.16 11.00 21.14
N ALA A 538 28.51 10.69 20.01
CA ALA A 538 27.59 9.56 19.88
C ALA A 538 28.30 8.20 20.06
N TYR A 539 29.52 8.04 19.54
CA TYR A 539 30.33 6.85 19.78
C TYR A 539 30.71 6.71 21.27
N HIS A 540 31.17 7.79 21.90
CA HIS A 540 31.47 7.79 23.34
C HIS A 540 30.24 7.51 24.20
N GLN A 541 29.06 8.01 23.81
CA GLN A 541 27.79 7.67 24.46
C GLN A 541 27.53 6.16 24.42
N LEU A 542 27.71 5.52 23.26
CA LEU A 542 27.54 4.07 23.10
C LEU A 542 28.52 3.27 23.96
N VAL A 543 29.80 3.59 23.89
CA VAL A 543 30.84 2.89 24.66
C VAL A 543 30.62 3.07 26.17
N THR A 544 30.16 4.24 26.61
CA THR A 544 29.82 4.47 28.02
C THR A 544 28.60 3.68 28.44
N ALA A 545 27.56 3.65 27.61
CA ALA A 545 26.37 2.87 27.90
C ALA A 545 26.72 1.38 28.03
N MET A 546 27.60 0.86 27.17
CA MET A 546 28.12 -0.51 27.27
C MET A 546 28.90 -0.76 28.57
N LEU A 547 29.69 0.20 29.05
CA LEU A 547 30.35 0.07 30.35
C LEU A 547 29.34 -0.08 31.47
N VAL A 548 28.32 0.77 31.49
CA VAL A 548 27.30 0.80 32.53
C VAL A 548 26.52 -0.52 32.52
N THR A 549 25.97 -0.92 31.38
CA THR A 549 25.19 -2.17 31.24
C THR A 549 26.05 -3.41 31.53
N GLY A 550 27.31 -3.44 31.06
CA GLY A 550 28.25 -4.52 31.34
C GLY A 550 28.64 -4.62 32.81
N SER A 551 28.75 -3.49 33.50
CA SER A 551 29.12 -3.44 34.93
C SER A 551 28.02 -4.04 35.79
N LEU A 552 26.75 -3.76 35.46
CA LEU A 552 25.58 -4.34 36.13
C LEU A 552 25.54 -5.86 36.00
N ARG A 553 26.00 -6.40 34.87
CA ARG A 553 26.06 -7.86 34.62
C ARG A 553 27.28 -8.54 35.24
N SER A 554 28.26 -7.76 35.69
CA SER A 554 29.55 -8.30 36.13
C SER A 554 29.52 -8.83 37.57
N THR A 555 29.39 -10.16 37.70
CA THR A 555 29.24 -10.86 38.98
C THR A 555 30.53 -11.02 39.79
N SER A 556 31.70 -10.69 39.24
CA SER A 556 32.99 -10.82 39.93
C SER A 556 33.94 -9.66 39.66
N LYS A 557 34.88 -9.40 40.58
CA LYS A 557 35.95 -8.41 40.39
C LYS A 557 36.73 -8.65 39.10
N ARG A 558 37.05 -9.92 38.80
CA ARG A 558 37.79 -10.30 37.59
C ARG A 558 37.04 -9.97 36.29
N ALA A 559 35.70 -10.12 36.29
CA ALA A 559 34.86 -9.75 35.16
C ALA A 559 34.84 -8.23 34.97
N ARG A 560 34.69 -7.45 36.06
CA ARG A 560 34.74 -5.98 36.02
C ARG A 560 36.09 -5.47 35.52
N ASP A 561 37.20 -5.98 36.07
CA ASP A 561 38.54 -5.57 35.63
C ASP A 561 38.77 -5.87 34.13
N ARG A 562 38.15 -6.93 33.60
CA ARG A 562 38.21 -7.27 32.18
C ARG A 562 37.34 -6.34 31.33
N LEU A 563 36.11 -6.06 31.76
CA LEU A 563 35.21 -5.09 31.12
C LEU A 563 35.85 -3.71 31.04
N VAL A 564 36.43 -3.22 32.14
CA VAL A 564 37.11 -1.92 32.18
C VAL A 564 38.19 -1.86 31.10
N ARG A 565 39.08 -2.87 31.04
CA ARG A 565 40.11 -2.93 29.98
C ARG A 565 39.51 -2.98 28.58
N PHE A 566 38.37 -3.66 28.40
CA PHE A 566 37.68 -3.76 27.12
C PHE A 566 37.11 -2.42 26.66
N ILE A 567 36.42 -1.72 27.54
CA ILE A 567 35.89 -0.37 27.29
C ILE A 567 37.03 0.62 27.06
N THR A 568 38.14 0.54 27.80
CA THR A 568 39.33 1.39 27.57
C THR A 568 39.88 1.22 26.15
N VAL A 569 39.93 -0.01 25.63
CA VAL A 569 40.37 -0.27 24.25
C VAL A 569 39.39 0.33 23.24
N LEU A 570 38.08 0.15 23.44
CA LEU A 570 37.07 0.73 22.55
C LEU A 570 37.07 2.26 22.58
N ALA A 571 37.25 2.87 23.75
CA ALA A 571 37.28 4.32 23.91
C ALA A 571 38.50 4.97 23.22
N GLY A 572 39.64 4.28 23.15
CA GLY A 572 40.83 4.77 22.45
C GLY A 572 40.84 4.51 20.93
N ALA A 573 40.02 3.58 20.44
CA ALA A 573 40.02 3.18 19.02
C ALA A 573 39.70 4.32 18.03
N PRO A 574 38.83 5.31 18.32
CA PRO A 574 38.60 6.46 17.44
C PRO A 574 39.86 7.29 17.15
N ASP A 575 40.70 7.52 18.16
CA ASP A 575 41.93 8.30 18.01
C ASP A 575 42.97 7.56 17.17
N ASP A 576 43.06 6.23 17.32
CA ASP A 576 43.94 5.38 16.51
C ASP A 576 43.50 5.26 15.04
N THR A 577 42.25 5.62 14.74
CA THR A 577 41.61 5.40 13.42
C THR A 577 41.28 6.70 12.69
N ASP A 578 41.69 7.85 13.23
CA ASP A 578 41.37 9.20 12.73
C ASP A 578 39.85 9.41 12.56
N TYR A 579 39.01 8.82 13.43
CA TYR A 579 37.53 8.92 13.38
C TYR A 579 36.88 8.42 12.08
N ARG A 580 37.57 7.55 11.35
CA ARG A 580 37.06 6.95 10.12
C ARG A 580 36.38 5.61 10.38
N TRP A 581 35.14 5.46 9.92
CA TRP A 581 34.33 4.28 10.17
C TRP A 581 34.90 3.02 9.52
N ASP A 582 35.41 3.14 8.29
CA ASP A 582 36.04 2.04 7.55
C ASP A 582 37.31 1.52 8.23
N ARG A 583 38.06 2.41 8.89
CA ARG A 583 39.27 2.04 9.65
C ARG A 583 38.96 1.51 11.04
N LEU A 584 37.91 2.01 11.68
CA LEU A 584 37.46 1.54 12.99
C LEU A 584 36.96 0.10 12.94
N THR A 585 36.25 -0.24 11.86
CA THR A 585 35.58 -1.55 11.73
C THR A 585 36.39 -2.62 10.98
N GLY A 586 37.51 -2.24 10.33
CA GLY A 586 38.44 -3.16 9.63
C GLY A 586 39.64 -3.65 10.45
#